data_AF-A0A355SF80-F1
#
_entry.id   AF-A0A355SF80-F1
#
_cell.length_a   1.000
_cell.length_b   1.000
_cell.length_c   1.000
_cell.angle_alpha   90.00
_cell.angle_beta   90.00
_cell.angle_gamma   90.00
#
_symmetry.space_group_name_H-M   'P 1'
#
loop_
_entity.id
_entity.type
_entity.pdbx_description
1 polymer ?
#
loop_
_entity_poly.entity_id
_entity_poly.type
_entity_poly.pdbx_seq_one_letter_code
_entity_poly.pdbx_strand_id
1 'polypeptide(L)' 'MWYACFQNLALEYMNPLLAEDSLLLLTENQRIDGKIPQFICSTWVRPYESQPPLVGWAALRLIKQRNNVKIESTDYS' A
#
# COMPACT_ATOMS: atom_id res chain seq x y z
N MET A 1 -3.47 -1.84 8.97
CA MET A 1 -3.54 -2.40 7.61
C MET A 1 -4.60 -1.64 6.86
N TRP A 2 -5.87 -1.69 7.27
CA TRP A 2 -6.95 -0.88 6.66
C TRP A 2 -6.63 0.62 6.72
N TYR A 3 -6.11 1.08 7.87
CA TYR A 3 -5.76 2.49 8.10
C TYR A 3 -4.64 2.95 7.16
N ALA A 4 -3.62 2.12 7.00
CA ALA A 4 -2.53 2.38 6.06
C ALA A 4 -3.05 2.46 4.61
N CYS A 5 -4.01 1.61 4.22
CA CYS A 5 -4.63 1.67 2.89
C CYS A 5 -5.44 2.97 2.67
N PHE A 6 -6.11 3.50 3.69
CA PHE A 6 -6.82 4.79 3.58
C PHE A 6 -5.87 5.99 3.61
N GLN A 7 -4.83 5.95 4.44
CA GLN A 7 -3.77 6.96 4.43
C GLN A 7 -3.05 7.00 3.08
N ASN A 8 -2.94 5.84 2.41
CA ASN A 8 -2.38 5.74 1.08
C ASN A 8 -3.08 6.65 0.07
N LEU A 9 -4.41 6.84 0.19
CA LEU A 9 -5.17 7.74 -0.68
C LEU A 9 -4.66 9.18 -0.65
N ALA A 10 -4.21 9.66 0.52
CA ALA A 10 -3.65 11.00 0.63
C ALA A 10 -2.17 11.03 0.19
N LEU A 11 -1.41 9.99 0.57
CA LEU A 11 0.00 9.84 0.19
C LEU A 11 0.17 9.74 -1.33
N GLU A 12 -0.75 9.08 -2.03
CA GLU A 12 -0.83 8.97 -3.50
C GLU A 12 -0.71 10.33 -4.20
N TYR A 13 -1.28 11.40 -3.63
CA TYR A 13 -1.23 12.76 -4.20
C TYR A 13 -0.02 13.58 -3.76
N MET A 14 0.59 13.24 -2.62
CA MET A 14 1.70 14.02 -2.05
C MET A 14 3.07 13.43 -2.39
N ASN A 15 3.20 12.12 -2.28
CA ASN A 15 4.45 11.38 -2.52
C ASN A 15 4.13 9.93 -2.93
N PRO A 16 4.06 9.65 -4.25
CA PRO A 16 3.67 8.33 -4.75
C PRO A 16 4.69 7.24 -4.44
N LEU A 17 5.98 7.57 -4.29
CA LEU A 17 7.01 6.59 -3.90
C LEU A 17 6.82 6.13 -2.45
N LEU A 18 6.54 7.08 -1.55
CA LEU A 18 6.25 6.76 -0.15
C LEU A 18 4.93 5.98 -0.01
N ALA A 19 3.95 6.30 -0.87
CA ALA A 19 2.69 5.57 -0.95
C ALA A 19 2.93 4.08 -1.32
N GLU A 20 3.77 3.82 -2.33
CA GLU A 20 4.19 2.47 -2.73
C GLU A 20 4.92 1.72 -1.61
N ASP A 21 5.95 2.34 -1.02
CA ASP A 21 6.73 1.75 0.08
C ASP A 21 5.85 1.37 1.28
N SER A 22 4.87 2.20 1.61
CA SER A 22 3.97 1.93 2.75
C SER A 22 3.08 0.69 2.54
N LEU A 23 2.75 0.33 1.29
CA LEU A 23 2.05 -0.91 0.98
C LEU A 23 3.01 -2.10 0.91
N LEU A 24 4.21 -1.90 0.34
CA LEU A 24 5.23 -2.93 0.24
C LEU A 24 5.65 -3.45 1.62
N LEU A 25 5.86 -2.54 2.58
CA LEU A 25 6.19 -2.91 3.96
C LEU A 25 5.17 -3.89 4.57
N LEU A 26 3.88 -3.72 4.28
CA LEU A 26 2.84 -4.64 4.75
C LEU A 26 3.04 -6.03 4.14
N THR A 27 3.27 -6.11 2.82
CA THR A 27 3.45 -7.38 2.11
C THR A 27 4.78 -8.07 2.41
N GLU A 28 5.86 -7.34 2.64
CA GLU A 28 7.16 -7.89 3.01
C GLU A 28 7.14 -8.56 4.39
N ASN A 29 6.24 -8.11 5.27
CA ASN A 29 6.03 -8.69 6.59
C ASN A 29 4.95 -9.78 6.60
N GLN A 30 4.50 -10.24 5.42
CA GLN A 30 3.59 -11.37 5.27
C GLN A 30 4.25 -12.65 5.78
N ARG A 31 3.48 -13.46 6.49
CA ARG A 31 3.92 -14.76 7.00
C ARG A 31 3.92 -15.82 5.91
N ILE A 32 4.58 -16.94 6.21
CA ILE A 32 4.52 -18.16 5.40
C ILE A 32 3.09 -18.73 5.26
N ASP A 33 2.18 -18.44 6.21
CA ASP A 33 0.76 -18.82 6.14
C ASP A 33 -0.09 -17.83 5.32
N GLY A 34 0.53 -16.81 4.72
CA GLY A 34 -0.14 -15.78 3.94
C GLY A 34 -0.77 -14.67 4.77
N LYS A 35 -0.71 -14.72 6.12
CA LYS A 35 -1.27 -13.66 6.97
C LYS A 35 -0.40 -12.41 6.91
N ILE A 36 -1.02 -11.31 6.49
CA ILE A 36 -0.41 -9.97 6.49
C ILE A 36 -0.67 -9.31 7.85
N PRO A 37 0.33 -8.62 8.46
CA PRO A 37 0.19 -8.01 9.76
C PRO A 37 -0.82 -6.84 9.77
N GLN A 38 -1.54 -6.70 10.88
CA GLN A 38 -2.42 -5.56 11.12
C GLN A 38 -1.66 -4.23 11.22
N PHE A 39 -0.48 -4.20 11.81
CA PHE A 39 0.40 -3.04 11.83
C PHE A 39 1.84 -3.53 12.01
N ILE A 40 2.80 -2.67 11.67
CA ILE A 40 4.22 -2.92 11.83
C ILE A 40 4.74 -1.89 12.83
N CYS A 41 5.43 -2.33 13.87
CA CYS A 41 6.10 -1.43 14.81
C CYS A 41 7.39 -2.08 15.32
N SER A 42 8.25 -1.27 15.95
CA SER A 42 9.55 -1.70 16.47
C SER A 42 9.46 -2.72 17.61
N THR A 43 8.30 -2.83 18.27
CA THR A 43 8.09 -3.78 19.37
C THR A 43 7.22 -4.95 18.91
N TRP A 44 7.61 -6.16 19.32
CA TRP A 44 6.99 -7.39 18.82
C TRP A 44 5.74 -7.74 19.63
N VAL A 45 4.61 -7.10 19.32
CA VAL A 45 3.28 -7.54 19.79
C VAL A 45 2.38 -7.71 18.57
N ARG A 46 2.16 -8.96 18.17
CA ARG A 46 1.37 -9.29 16.99
C ARG A 46 -0.09 -9.50 17.40
N PRO A 47 -1.04 -8.69 16.90
CA PRO A 47 -2.44 -8.89 17.22
C PRO A 47 -2.96 -10.20 16.60
N TYR A 48 -3.82 -10.90 17.35
CA TYR A 48 -4.44 -12.16 16.90
C TYR A 48 -5.42 -11.94 15.74
N GLU A 49 -5.99 -10.75 15.64
CA GLU A 49 -7.02 -10.39 14.69
C GLU A 49 -6.45 -10.03 13.32
N SER A 50 -7.28 -10.20 12.29
CA SER A 50 -7.01 -9.76 10.92
C SER A 50 -7.85 -8.52 10.64
N GLN A 51 -7.35 -7.63 9.77
CA GLN A 51 -8.12 -6.49 9.27
C GLN A 51 -8.68 -6.75 7.86
N PRO A 52 -9.68 -5.98 7.41
CA PRO A 52 -10.20 -6.08 6.05
C PRO A 52 -9.07 -6.03 5.01
N PRO A 53 -9.05 -6.96 4.02
CA PRO A 53 -7.94 -7.11 3.08
C PRO A 53 -8.02 -6.07 1.95
N LEU A 54 -7.72 -4.81 2.25
CA LEU A 54 -7.78 -3.70 1.29
C LEU A 54 -6.46 -3.44 0.54
N VAL A 55 -5.39 -4.20 0.84
CA VAL A 55 -4.05 -3.98 0.25
C VAL A 55 -4.06 -4.14 -1.28
N GLY A 56 -4.74 -5.16 -1.81
CA GLY A 56 -4.84 -5.34 -3.26
C GLY A 56 -5.61 -4.22 -3.96
N TRP A 57 -6.65 -3.69 -3.30
CA TRP A 57 -7.40 -2.53 -3.80
C TRP A 57 -6.52 -1.27 -3.84
N ALA A 58 -5.76 -1.00 -2.78
CA ALA A 58 -4.84 0.14 -2.73
C ALA A 58 -3.73 0.01 -3.78
N ALA A 59 -3.13 -1.18 -3.92
CA ALA A 59 -2.10 -1.43 -4.93
C ALA A 59 -2.62 -1.21 -6.37
N LEU A 60 -3.84 -1.67 -6.67
CA LEU A 60 -4.46 -1.45 -7.97
C LEU A 60 -4.65 0.04 -8.29
N ARG A 61 -4.97 0.87 -7.29
CA ARG A 61 -5.13 2.31 -7.46
C ARG A 61 -3.80 2.98 -7.83
N LEU A 62 -2.73 2.69 -7.09
CA LEU A 62 -1.38 3.18 -7.39
C LEU A 62 -0.95 2.82 -8.81
N ILE A 63 -1.18 1.57 -9.25
CA ILE A 63 -0.85 1.13 -10.61
C ILE A 63 -1.62 1.94 -11.66
N LYS A 64 -2.92 2.14 -11.46
CA LYS A 64 -3.75 2.95 -12.36
C LYS A 64 -3.26 4.40 -12.44
N GLN A 65 -2.90 4.99 -11.31
CA GLN A 65 -2.41 6.36 -11.26
C GLN A 65 -1.04 6.51 -11.97
N ARG A 66 -0.10 5.57 -11.75
CA ARG A 66 1.19 5.55 -12.48
C ARG A 66 1.00 5.43 -13.99
N ASN A 67 0.05 4.59 -14.43
CA ASN A 67 -0.23 4.42 -15.84
C ASN A 67 -0.85 5.69 -16.45
N ASN A 68 -1.74 6.38 -15.75
CA ASN A 68 -2.29 7.65 -16.23
C ASN A 68 -1.21 8.73 -16.40
N VAL A 69 -0.31 8.88 -15.41
CA VAL A 69 0.81 9.83 -15.50
C VAL A 69 1.74 9.52 -16.69
N LYS A 70 1.99 8.23 -16.97
CA LYS A 70 2.78 7.82 -18.14
C LYS A 70 2.11 8.19 -19.46
N ILE A 71 0.80 7.97 -19.58
CA ILE A 71 0.04 8.30 -20.79
C ILE A 71 0.13 9.81 -21.06
N GLU A 72 -0.20 10.63 -20.06
CA GLU A 72 -0.12 12.09 -20.18
C GLU A 72 1.28 12.58 -20.59
N SER A 73 2.36 12.01 -20.04
CA SER A 73 3.73 12.40 -20.42
C SER A 73 4.12 12.04 -21.86
N THR A 74 3.46 11.04 -22.47
CA THR A 74 3.75 10.57 -23.83
C THR A 74 3.08 11.47 -24.87
N ASP A 75 1.93 12.07 -24.54
CA ASP A 75 1.18 12.97 -25.41
C ASP A 75 1.81 14.37 -25.56
N TYR A 76 2.81 14.69 -24.73
CA TYR A 76 3.58 15.94 -24.77
C TYR A 76 5.00 15.79 -25.35
N SER A 77 5.36 14.62 -25.88
CA SER A 77 6.66 14.34 -26.53
C SER A 77 6.53 14.23 -28.05
#